data_AF-A0A5D2CMV2-F1
#
_entry.id   AF-A0A5D2CMV2-F1
#
_cell.length_a   1.000
_cell.length_b   1.000
_cell.length_c   1.000
_cell.angle_alpha   90.00
_cell.angle_beta   90.00
_cell.angle_gamma   90.00
#
_symmetry.space_group_name_H-M   'P 1'
#
loop_
_entity.id
_entity.type
_entity.pdbx_description
1 polymer ?
#
loop_
_entity_poly.entity_id
_entity_poly.type
_entity_poly.pdbx_seq_one_letter_code
_entity_poly.pdbx_strand_id
1 'polypeptide(L)'
;MGVIKSAMADAFLTSMWVFSMPFLRILTLKIVDFLGLRPFPLAAFFITALLVSLMMFVFTIFGNALGGATFNPTASVAFYAVGLKKDWPALSMAVRFPLQAAGGVVGVKTVLGVLPMEYKETIK
;
A
#
# COMPACT_ATOMS: atom_id res chain seq x y z
N MET A 1 16.34 -11.56 -9.23
CA MET A 1 16.99 -11.18 -7.94
C MET A 1 16.90 -12.35 -6.98
N GLY A 2 17.85 -12.50 -6.05
CA GLY A 2 17.78 -13.53 -5.01
C GLY A 2 16.60 -13.30 -4.05
N VAL A 3 16.10 -14.38 -3.43
CA VAL A 3 14.89 -14.37 -2.59
C VAL A 3 14.96 -13.32 -1.48
N ILE A 4 16.11 -13.22 -0.79
CA ILE A 4 16.31 -12.23 0.29
C ILE A 4 16.20 -10.81 -0.23
N LYS A 5 16.87 -10.48 -1.34
CA LYS A 5 16.82 -9.13 -1.94
C LYS A 5 15.39 -8.76 -2.36
N SER A 6 14.66 -9.71 -2.93
CA SER A 6 13.26 -9.52 -3.31
C SER A 6 12.35 -9.36 -2.09
N ALA A 7 12.59 -10.09 -0.99
CA ALA A 7 11.84 -9.96 0.25
C ALA A 7 12.09 -8.61 0.94
N MET A 8 13.32 -8.08 0.88
CA MET A 8 13.62 -6.73 1.37
C MET A 8 12.94 -5.65 0.53
N ALA A 9 12.93 -5.81 -0.80
CA ALA A 9 12.23 -4.89 -1.70
C ALA A 9 10.71 -4.88 -1.43
N ASP A 10 10.12 -6.06 -1.20
CA ASP A 10 8.74 -6.22 -0.78
C ASP A 10 8.46 -5.52 0.55
N ALA A 11 9.30 -5.76 1.57
CA ALA A 11 9.16 -5.13 2.89
C ALA A 11 9.19 -3.60 2.81
N PHE A 12 10.13 -3.07 2.02
CA PHE A 12 10.25 -1.63 1.79
C PHE A 12 8.99 -1.07 1.11
N LEU A 13 8.54 -1.72 0.03
CA LEU A 13 7.35 -1.29 -0.71
C LEU A 13 6.08 -1.39 0.15
N THR A 14 5.92 -2.45 0.95
CA THR A 14 4.82 -2.57 1.92
C THR A 14 4.88 -1.49 2.99
N SER A 15 6.06 -1.17 3.52
CA SER A 15 6.23 -0.09 4.49
C SER A 15 5.77 1.26 3.93
N MET A 16 6.19 1.59 2.70
CA MET A 16 5.76 2.82 2.03
C MET A 16 4.25 2.85 1.77
N TRP A 17 3.68 1.71 1.37
CA TRP A 17 2.24 1.58 1.11
C TRP A 17 1.43 1.85 2.37
N VAL A 18 1.78 1.16 3.46
CA VAL A 18 1.09 1.29 4.76
C VAL A 18 1.29 2.67 5.36
N PHE A 19 2.49 3.24 5.25
CA PHE A 19 2.77 4.63 5.65
C PHE A 19 1.84 5.63 4.93
N SER A 20 1.55 5.40 3.64
CA SER A 20 0.78 6.32 2.81
C SER A 20 -0.74 6.27 3.08
N MET A 21 -1.26 5.16 3.63
CA MET A 21 -2.70 4.92 3.75
C MET A 21 -3.49 6.02 4.47
N PRO A 22 -3.06 6.55 5.64
CA PRO A 22 -3.85 7.55 6.35
C PRO A 22 -4.03 8.86 5.57
N PHE A 23 -3.05 9.20 4.74
CA PHE A 23 -3.09 10.42 3.94
C PHE A 23 -4.20 10.38 2.88
N LEU A 24 -4.63 9.20 2.43
CA LEU A 24 -5.75 9.07 1.49
C LEU A 24 -7.03 9.67 2.08
N ARG A 25 -7.36 9.33 3.33
CA ARG A 25 -8.55 9.88 4.00
C ARG A 25 -8.42 11.39 4.19
N ILE A 26 -7.27 11.85 4.65
CA ILE A 26 -7.01 13.29 4.88
C ILE A 26 -7.17 14.06 3.56
N LEU A 27 -6.55 13.59 2.48
CA LEU A 27 -6.63 14.21 1.17
C LEU A 27 -8.05 14.17 0.61
N THR A 28 -8.77 13.05 0.73
CA THR A 28 -10.18 12.97 0.31
C THR A 28 -11.00 14.07 0.98
N LEU A 29 -10.92 14.20 2.30
CA LEU A 29 -11.70 15.20 3.04
C LEU A 29 -11.31 16.62 2.64
N LYS A 30 -10.00 16.89 2.49
CA LYS A 30 -9.51 18.20 2.04
C LYS A 30 -9.97 18.56 0.63
N ILE A 31 -9.98 17.60 -0.30
CA ILE A 31 -10.45 17.82 -1.68
C ILE A 31 -11.97 18.03 -1.71
N VAL A 32 -12.74 17.23 -0.96
CA VAL A 32 -14.20 17.40 -0.84
C VAL A 32 -14.54 18.80 -0.34
N ASP A 33 -13.82 19.26 0.70
CA ASP A 33 -14.00 20.59 1.28
C ASP A 33 -13.62 21.69 0.30
N PHE A 34 -12.44 21.56 -0.33
CA PHE A 34 -11.92 22.54 -1.28
C PHE A 34 -12.83 22.72 -2.50
N LEU A 35 -13.42 21.64 -3.00
CA LEU A 35 -14.32 21.66 -4.16
C LEU A 35 -15.79 21.97 -3.78
N GLY A 36 -16.10 22.17 -2.50
CA GLY A 36 -17.47 22.42 -2.04
C GLY A 36 -18.41 21.23 -2.22
N LEU A 37 -17.89 20.00 -2.26
CA LEU A 37 -18.64 18.78 -2.61
C LEU A 37 -19.33 18.10 -1.43
N ARG A 38 -19.31 18.71 -0.23
CA ARG A 38 -19.98 18.17 0.97
C ARG A 38 -21.44 17.76 0.77
N PRO A 39 -22.27 18.49 0.00
CA PRO A 39 -23.67 18.10 -0.23
C PRO A 39 -23.84 16.81 -1.05
N PHE A 40 -22.78 16.33 -1.72
CA PHE A 40 -22.83 15.17 -2.60
C PHE A 40 -22.29 13.92 -1.88
N PRO A 41 -23.15 13.01 -1.42
CA PRO A 41 -22.74 11.89 -0.57
C PRO A 41 -21.76 10.92 -1.23
N LEU A 42 -21.74 10.85 -2.57
CA LEU A 42 -20.84 9.99 -3.32
C LEU A 42 -19.49 10.63 -3.68
N ALA A 43 -19.33 11.95 -3.52
CA ALA A 43 -18.12 12.65 -3.95
C ALA A 43 -16.87 12.13 -3.24
N ALA A 44 -16.95 11.93 -1.92
CA ALA A 44 -15.85 11.38 -1.13
C ALA A 44 -15.43 9.97 -1.59
N PHE A 45 -16.40 9.13 -1.98
CA PHE A 45 -16.13 7.79 -2.50
C PHE A 45 -15.38 7.86 -3.83
N PHE A 46 -15.86 8.65 -4.79
CA PHE A 46 -15.20 8.81 -6.08
C PHE A 46 -13.78 9.39 -5.95
N ILE A 47 -13.60 10.41 -5.12
CA ILE A 47 -12.29 11.00 -4.86
C ILE A 47 -11.35 9.96 -4.24
N THR A 48 -11.81 9.22 -3.22
CA THR A 48 -10.99 8.18 -2.59
C THR A 48 -10.61 7.09 -3.59
N ALA A 49 -11.56 6.62 -4.41
CA ALA A 49 -11.30 5.62 -5.43
C ALA A 49 -10.25 6.07 -6.45
N LEU A 50 -10.31 7.33 -6.90
CA LEU A 50 -9.31 7.93 -7.78
C LEU A 50 -7.93 8.00 -7.11
N LEU A 51 -7.86 8.49 -5.86
CA LEU A 51 -6.60 8.59 -5.12
C LEU A 51 -5.97 7.22 -4.87
N VAL A 52 -6.76 6.23 -4.46
CA VAL A 52 -6.30 4.84 -4.28
C VAL A 52 -5.82 4.25 -5.60
N SER A 53 -6.55 4.48 -6.71
CA SER A 53 -6.15 3.98 -8.03
C SER A 53 -4.82 4.58 -8.50
N LEU A 54 -4.64 5.89 -8.30
CA LEU A 54 -3.37 6.57 -8.58
C LEU A 54 -2.23 6.01 -7.70
N MET A 55 -2.50 5.81 -6.41
CA MET A 55 -1.53 5.22 -5.48
C MET A 55 -1.14 3.80 -5.94
N MET A 56 -2.11 2.94 -6.26
CA MET A 56 -1.87 1.60 -6.80
C MET A 56 -0.99 1.63 -8.06
N PHE A 57 -1.27 2.57 -8.98
CA PHE A 57 -0.49 2.74 -10.21
C PHE A 57 0.97 3.11 -9.90
N VAL A 58 1.19 4.11 -9.05
CA VAL A 58 2.53 4.55 -8.62
C VAL A 58 3.31 3.43 -7.95
N PHE A 59 2.69 2.71 -7.01
CA PHE A 59 3.33 1.59 -6.32
C PHE A 59 3.62 0.40 -7.24
N THR A 60 2.82 0.19 -8.27
CA THR A 60 3.08 -0.83 -9.29
C THR A 60 4.31 -0.48 -10.13
N ILE A 61 4.46 0.79 -10.54
CA ILE A 61 5.66 1.27 -11.24
C ILE A 61 6.91 1.05 -10.37
N PHE A 62 6.86 1.46 -9.09
CA PHE A 62 7.99 1.26 -8.17
C PHE A 62 8.26 -0.22 -7.91
N GLY A 63 7.23 -1.05 -7.75
CA GLY A 63 7.39 -2.50 -7.61
C GLY A 63 8.13 -3.11 -8.80
N ASN A 64 7.77 -2.73 -10.02
CA ASN A 64 8.45 -3.17 -11.24
C ASN A 64 9.91 -2.69 -11.28
N ALA A 65 10.17 -1.42 -10.95
CA ALA A 65 11.53 -0.87 -10.87
C ALA A 65 12.40 -1.56 -9.82
N LEU A 66 11.79 -2.06 -8.73
CA LEU A 66 12.44 -2.85 -7.68
C LEU A 66 12.56 -4.35 -8.00
N GLY A 67 12.44 -4.73 -9.27
CA GLY A 67 12.61 -6.11 -9.73
C GLY A 67 11.37 -6.99 -9.49
N GLY A 68 10.19 -6.41 -9.58
CA GLY A 68 8.91 -7.10 -9.37
C GLY A 68 8.56 -7.26 -7.90
N ALA A 69 8.93 -6.27 -7.08
CA ALA A 69 8.49 -6.20 -5.70
C ALA A 69 6.97 -6.00 -5.61
N THR A 70 6.37 -6.47 -4.53
CA THR A 70 4.94 -6.36 -4.26
C THR A 70 4.71 -6.01 -2.80
N PHE A 71 3.73 -5.13 -2.58
CA PHE A 71 3.33 -4.71 -1.25
C PHE A 71 2.18 -5.54 -0.68
N ASN A 72 1.59 -6.44 -1.49
CA ASN A 72 0.35 -7.14 -1.18
C ASN A 72 0.53 -8.67 -1.31
N PRO A 73 0.52 -9.42 -0.18
CA PRO A 73 0.69 -10.86 -0.21
C PRO A 73 -0.52 -11.57 -0.82
N THR A 74 -1.74 -11.06 -0.60
CA THR A 74 -2.98 -11.60 -1.19
C THR A 74 -2.94 -11.54 -2.71
N ALA A 75 -2.50 -10.42 -3.29
CA ALA A 75 -2.35 -10.29 -4.74
C ALA A 75 -1.33 -11.31 -5.28
N SER A 76 -0.26 -11.57 -4.54
CA SER A 76 0.74 -12.57 -4.93
C SER A 76 0.20 -13.99 -4.92
N VAL A 77 -0.55 -14.37 -3.88
CA VAL A 77 -1.21 -15.68 -3.82
C VAL A 77 -2.25 -15.82 -4.93
N ALA A 78 -3.08 -14.81 -5.14
CA ALA A 78 -4.10 -14.83 -6.19
C ALA A 78 -3.47 -15.02 -7.58
N PHE A 79 -2.46 -14.24 -7.92
CA PHE A 79 -1.76 -14.35 -9.21
C PHE A 79 -0.98 -15.65 -9.35
N TYR A 80 -0.43 -16.19 -8.27
CA TYR A 80 0.16 -17.53 -8.27
C TYR A 80 -0.90 -18.60 -8.57
N ALA A 81 -2.04 -18.55 -7.90
CA ALA A 81 -3.12 -19.53 -8.05
C ALA A 81 -3.69 -19.58 -9.47
N VAL A 82 -3.77 -18.44 -10.16
CA VAL A 82 -4.22 -18.39 -11.58
C VAL A 82 -3.09 -18.58 -12.60
N GLY A 83 -1.88 -18.95 -12.16
CA GLY A 83 -0.75 -19.23 -13.04
C GLY A 83 -0.13 -18.00 -13.71
N LEU A 84 -0.39 -16.80 -13.19
CA LEU A 84 0.21 -15.54 -13.65
C LEU A 84 1.55 -15.22 -12.97
N LYS A 85 1.91 -15.96 -11.91
CA LYS A 85 3.22 -15.89 -11.21
C LYS A 85 3.93 -17.26 -11.18
N LYS A 86 4.16 -17.88 -12.33
CA LYS A 86 4.82 -19.19 -12.43
C LYS A 86 6.26 -19.20 -11.89
N ASP A 87 6.93 -18.05 -11.94
CA ASP A 87 8.32 -17.89 -11.48
C ASP A 87 8.47 -17.64 -9.97
N TRP A 88 7.37 -17.68 -9.20
CA TRP A 88 7.38 -17.54 -7.75
C TRP A 88 7.22 -18.90 -7.08
N PRO A 89 8.32 -19.61 -6.78
CA PRO A 89 8.22 -20.86 -6.04
C PRO A 89 7.59 -20.60 -4.66
N ALA A 90 6.78 -21.54 -4.16
CA ALA A 90 6.10 -21.41 -2.87
C ALA A 90 7.05 -21.04 -1.72
N LEU A 91 8.29 -21.57 -1.75
CA LEU A 91 9.35 -21.24 -0.79
C LEU A 91 9.74 -19.75 -0.81
N SER A 92 9.72 -19.10 -1.97
CA SER A 92 9.98 -17.66 -2.09
C SER A 92 8.90 -16.84 -1.38
N MET A 93 7.62 -17.23 -1.53
CA MET A 93 6.51 -16.57 -0.84
C MET A 93 6.60 -16.73 0.69
N ALA A 94 7.03 -17.91 1.17
CA ALA A 94 7.20 -18.17 2.59
C ALA A 94 8.21 -17.22 3.27
N VAL A 95 9.22 -16.74 2.53
CA VAL A 95 10.18 -15.73 3.03
C VAL A 95 9.65 -14.31 2.85
N ARG A 96 9.00 -14.03 1.72
CA ARG A 96 8.57 -12.67 1.35
C ARG A 96 7.41 -12.17 2.22
N PHE A 97 6.43 -13.02 2.54
CA PHE A 97 5.23 -12.56 3.27
C PHE A 97 5.51 -12.13 4.71
N PRO A 98 6.33 -12.84 5.52
CA PRO A 98 6.73 -12.34 6.84
C PRO A 98 7.45 -10.99 6.76
N LEU A 99 8.28 -10.81 5.73
CA LEU A 99 9.02 -9.56 5.52
C LEU A 99 8.08 -8.42 5.08
N GLN A 100 7.06 -8.68 4.27
CA GLN A 100 5.99 -7.72 3.99
C GLN A 100 5.24 -7.35 5.27
N ALA A 101 4.89 -8.32 6.12
CA ALA A 101 4.23 -8.05 7.39
C ALA A 101 5.11 -7.17 8.30
N ALA A 102 6.40 -7.47 8.42
CA ALA A 102 7.36 -6.64 9.15
C ALA A 102 7.45 -5.22 8.54
N GLY A 103 7.51 -5.11 7.21
CA GLY A 103 7.45 -3.84 6.49
C GLY A 103 6.20 -3.05 6.81
N GLY A 104 5.04 -3.71 6.86
CA GLY A 104 3.77 -3.08 7.26
C GLY A 104 3.83 -2.52 8.67
N VAL A 105 4.37 -3.27 9.64
CA VAL A 105 4.57 -2.78 11.01
C VAL A 105 5.48 -1.54 11.04
N VAL A 106 6.57 -1.55 10.28
CA VAL A 106 7.46 -0.38 10.14
C VAL A 106 6.68 0.82 9.57
N GLY A 107 5.90 0.60 8.52
CA GLY A 107 5.05 1.63 7.92
C GLY A 107 4.08 2.27 8.92
N VAL A 108 3.36 1.44 9.69
CA VAL A 108 2.42 1.91 10.74
C VAL A 108 3.17 2.71 11.81
N LYS A 109 4.25 2.17 12.38
CA LYS A 109 5.00 2.86 13.45
C LYS A 109 5.56 4.19 12.96
N THR A 110 6.05 4.22 11.72
CA THR A 110 6.61 5.43 11.11
C THR A 110 5.54 6.50 10.91
N VAL A 111 4.38 6.14 10.34
CA VAL A 111 3.30 7.13 10.14
C VAL A 111 2.76 7.64 11.47
N LEU A 112 2.58 6.77 12.47
CA LEU A 112 2.17 7.20 13.82
C LEU A 112 3.21 8.13 14.51
N GLY A 113 4.47 8.06 14.10
CA GLY A 113 5.53 8.95 14.59
C GLY A 113 5.48 10.37 14.01
N VAL A 114 4.97 10.54 12.78
CA VAL A 114 5.00 11.82 12.05
C VAL A 114 3.64 12.49 11.93
N LEU A 115 2.55 11.73 12.06
CA LEU A 115 1.20 12.23 11.84
C LEU A 115 0.78 13.18 12.99
N PRO A 116 0.15 14.33 12.73
CA PRO A 116 -0.33 15.23 13.77
C PRO A 116 -1.36 14.57 14.70
N MET A 117 -1.41 15.00 15.96
CA MET A 117 -2.31 14.42 16.97
C MET A 117 -3.78 14.46 16.52
N GLU A 118 -4.21 15.52 15.83
CA GLU A 118 -5.60 15.67 15.36
C GLU A 118 -6.01 14.53 14.41
N TYR A 119 -5.05 13.93 13.70
CA TYR A 119 -5.30 12.84 12.77
C TYR A 119 -5.02 11.45 13.35
N LYS A 120 -4.30 11.34 14.49
CA LYS A 120 -3.98 10.04 15.09
C LYS A 120 -5.22 9.37 15.66
N GLU A 121 -6.13 10.17 16.22
CA GLU A 121 -7.39 9.66 16.80
C GLU A 121 -8.33 9.09 15.75
N THR A 122 -8.17 9.48 14.49
CA THR A 122 -8.97 8.98 13.36
C THR A 122 -8.44 7.68 12.74
N ILE A 123 -7.28 7.20 13.19
CA ILE A 123 -6.58 6.00 12.69
C ILE A 123 -6.61 4.83 13.69
N LYS A 124 -6.94 5.09 14.96
CA LYS A 124 -7.20 4.04 15.96
C LYS A 124 -8.54 3.36 15.71
#